data_AF-A0A944HAG0-F1
#
_entry.id   AF-A0A944HAG0-F1
#
_cell.length_a   1.000
_cell.length_b   1.000
_cell.length_c   1.000
_cell.angle_alpha   90.00
_cell.angle_beta   90.00
_cell.angle_gamma   90.00
#
_symmetry.space_group_name_H-M   'P 1'
#
loop_
_entity.id
_entity.type
_entity.pdbx_description
1 polymer ?
#
loop_
_entity_poly.entity_id
_entity_poly.type
_entity_poly.pdbx_seq_one_letter_code
_entity_poly.pdbx_strand_id
1 'polypeptide(L)'
;MTTTCFKSLSALALVALLAGQAHAATPRTETCEQIRARIQAQVGDRAKPDTAMLDTVSEHPDCAFTAAEVFRAAFGDRPMPVQTHRRDRRDRNDDDDDD
;
A
#
# COMPACT_ATOMS: atom_id res chain seq x y z
N MET A 1 7.26 -47.71 -42.65
CA MET A 1 8.27 -47.15 -41.73
C MET A 1 8.58 -45.73 -42.17
N THR A 2 8.13 -44.74 -41.40
CA THR A 2 8.87 -43.51 -41.02
C THR A 2 7.99 -42.76 -40.04
N THR A 3 8.47 -42.73 -38.80
CA THR A 3 7.89 -42.10 -37.62
C THR A 3 8.39 -40.67 -37.54
N THR A 4 7.52 -39.69 -37.31
CA THR A 4 7.91 -38.44 -36.63
C THR A 4 6.79 -37.99 -35.70
N CYS A 5 7.02 -38.22 -34.41
CA CYS A 5 6.27 -37.65 -33.30
C CYS A 5 6.64 -36.17 -33.14
N PHE A 6 5.66 -35.26 -33.16
CA PHE A 6 5.82 -33.93 -32.59
C PHE A 6 4.96 -33.83 -31.34
N LYS A 7 5.64 -33.95 -30.21
CA LYS A 7 5.08 -33.89 -28.86
C LYS A 7 5.38 -32.49 -28.32
N SER A 8 4.34 -31.87 -27.78
CA SER A 8 4.35 -30.95 -26.65
C SER A 8 4.58 -29.44 -26.86
N LEU A 9 3.79 -28.74 -26.04
CA LEU A 9 3.96 -27.40 -25.47
C LEU A 9 3.65 -26.23 -26.39
N SER A 10 2.42 -25.72 -26.32
CA SER A 10 2.10 -24.27 -26.30
C SER A 10 0.59 -24.04 -26.30
N ALA A 11 -0.06 -24.02 -25.14
CA ALA A 11 -1.36 -23.36 -24.97
C ALA A 11 -1.71 -23.13 -23.48
N LEU A 12 -0.72 -22.79 -22.66
CA LEU A 12 -0.96 -22.19 -21.35
C LEU A 12 -0.74 -20.69 -21.50
N ALA A 13 -1.85 -19.94 -21.55
CA ALA A 13 -2.00 -18.52 -21.18
C ALA A 13 -3.06 -17.86 -22.08
N LEU A 14 -4.29 -18.37 -22.08
CA LEU A 14 -5.43 -17.60 -22.58
C LEU A 14 -6.11 -16.91 -21.39
N VAL A 15 -6.26 -15.59 -21.56
CA VAL A 15 -7.13 -14.69 -20.81
C VAL A 15 -6.60 -14.26 -19.44
N ALA A 16 -5.55 -13.43 -19.49
CA ALA A 16 -5.49 -12.30 -18.57
C ALA A 16 -6.84 -11.57 -18.66
N LEU A 17 -7.64 -11.66 -17.61
CA LEU A 17 -8.79 -10.78 -17.38
C LEU A 17 -8.23 -9.36 -17.33
N LEU A 18 -8.20 -8.69 -18.48
CA LEU A 18 -8.16 -7.25 -18.56
C LEU A 18 -9.46 -6.78 -17.90
N ALA A 19 -9.38 -6.49 -16.61
CA ALA A 19 -10.34 -5.64 -15.95
C ALA A 19 -10.29 -4.28 -16.66
N GLY A 20 -11.15 -4.13 -17.66
CA GLY A 20 -11.49 -2.84 -18.19
C GLY A 20 -12.06 -2.01 -17.06
N GLN A 21 -11.56 -0.79 -16.93
CA GLN A 21 -12.41 0.37 -16.72
C GLN A 21 -11.71 1.60 -17.30
N ALA A 22 -12.03 1.90 -18.56
CA ALA A 22 -11.81 3.21 -19.13
C ALA A 22 -12.85 4.15 -18.52
N HIS A 23 -12.51 4.79 -17.41
CA HIS A 23 -13.34 5.87 -16.86
C HIS A 23 -12.95 7.19 -17.52
N ALA A 24 -13.95 7.78 -18.15
CA ALA A 24 -13.94 9.07 -18.82
C ALA A 24 -13.31 10.17 -17.94
N ALA A 25 -12.56 11.05 -18.60
CA ALA A 25 -12.00 12.25 -18.02
C ALA A 25 -13.11 13.19 -17.52
N THR A 26 -13.35 13.17 -16.21
CA THR A 26 -14.07 14.19 -15.45
C THR A 26 -13.04 15.03 -14.69
N PRO A 27 -13.37 16.27 -14.25
CA PRO A 27 -12.38 17.28 -13.88
C PRO A 27 -11.52 16.80 -12.71
N ARG A 28 -10.28 17.30 -12.60
CA ARG A 28 -9.17 16.82 -11.74
C ARG A 28 -9.41 16.87 -10.20
N THR A 29 -10.54 16.40 -9.72
CA THR A 29 -10.67 15.86 -8.37
C THR A 29 -10.24 14.40 -8.46
N GLU A 30 -9.02 14.10 -8.01
CA GLU A 30 -8.55 12.71 -7.94
C GLU A 30 -9.59 11.86 -7.19
N THR A 31 -9.99 10.74 -7.78
CA THR A 31 -10.93 9.83 -7.11
C THR A 31 -10.19 9.02 -6.05
N CYS A 32 -10.90 8.50 -5.03
CA CYS A 32 -10.32 7.62 -4.02
C CYS A 32 -9.50 6.47 -4.64
N GLU A 33 -9.99 5.87 -5.72
CA GLU A 33 -9.30 4.79 -6.42
C GLU A 33 -8.03 5.26 -7.15
N GLN A 34 -8.03 6.49 -7.70
CA GLN A 34 -6.82 7.08 -8.29
C GLN A 34 -5.76 7.34 -7.23
N ILE A 35 -6.16 7.87 -6.07
CA ILE A 35 -5.25 8.09 -4.93
C ILE A 35 -4.70 6.75 -4.46
N ARG A 36 -5.55 5.73 -4.28
CA ARG A 36 -5.13 4.38 -3.90
C ARG A 36 -4.15 3.77 -4.91
N ALA A 37 -4.43 3.89 -6.21
CA ALA A 37 -3.51 3.45 -7.26
C ALA A 37 -2.17 4.19 -7.19
N ARG A 38 -2.18 5.50 -6.91
CA ARG A 38 -0.95 6.30 -6.74
C ARG A 38 -0.16 5.87 -5.50
N ILE A 39 -0.82 5.56 -4.39
CA ILE A 39 -0.19 4.98 -3.19
C ILE A 39 0.47 3.63 -3.51
N GLN A 40 -0.25 2.75 -4.22
CA GLN A 40 0.24 1.41 -4.55
C GLN A 40 1.38 1.43 -5.58
N ALA A 41 1.36 2.40 -6.50
CA ALA A 41 2.39 2.59 -7.52
C ALA A 41 3.68 3.22 -6.97
N GLN A 42 3.72 3.66 -5.71
CA GLN A 42 4.96 4.12 -5.10
C GLN A 42 5.93 2.95 -5.00
N VAL A 43 7.14 3.13 -5.55
CA VAL A 43 8.22 2.15 -5.50
C VAL A 43 9.37 2.72 -4.69
N GLY A 44 9.88 1.88 -3.78
CA GLY A 44 11.08 2.18 -3.00
C GLY A 44 10.80 2.94 -1.70
N ASP A 45 11.79 2.87 -0.81
CA ASP A 45 11.67 3.39 0.54
C ASP A 45 12.05 4.88 0.58
N ARG A 46 11.21 5.67 1.26
CA ARG A 46 11.50 7.08 1.53
C ARG A 46 11.99 7.26 2.95
N ALA A 47 13.16 7.88 3.11
CA ALA A 47 13.70 8.23 4.41
C ALA A 47 12.88 9.34 5.11
N LYS A 48 12.26 10.24 4.32
CA LYS A 48 11.39 11.32 4.79
C LYS A 48 9.96 11.10 4.28
N PRO A 49 8.93 11.45 5.07
CA PRO A 49 7.55 11.31 4.64
C PRO A 49 7.24 12.28 3.48
N ASP A 50 6.48 11.80 2.51
CA ASP A 50 5.90 12.63 1.45
C ASP A 50 4.67 13.35 2.00
N THR A 51 4.88 14.61 2.41
CA THR A 51 3.83 15.45 2.96
C THR A 51 2.78 15.83 1.92
N ALA A 52 3.15 15.95 0.64
CA ALA A 52 2.19 16.27 -0.42
C ALA A 52 1.21 15.12 -0.64
N MET A 53 1.71 13.87 -0.59
CA MET A 53 0.84 12.69 -0.66
C MET A 53 -0.06 12.57 0.57
N LEU A 54 0.48 12.89 1.76
CA LEU A 54 -0.31 12.89 3.00
C LEU A 54 -1.40 13.97 2.98
N ASP A 55 -1.12 15.16 2.48
CA ASP A 55 -2.10 16.24 2.33
C ASP A 55 -3.24 15.79 1.41
N THR A 56 -2.93 15.16 0.27
CA THR A 56 -3.96 14.55 -0.60
C THR A 56 -4.81 13.52 0.17
N VAL A 57 -4.18 12.61 0.91
CA VAL A 57 -4.92 11.61 1.70
C VAL A 57 -5.81 12.25 2.77
N SER A 58 -5.35 13.33 3.41
CA SER A 58 -6.08 14.05 4.46
C SER A 58 -7.24 14.89 3.92
N GLU A 59 -7.16 15.40 2.69
CA GLU A 59 -8.24 16.12 2.01
C GLU A 59 -9.42 15.20 1.62
N HIS A 60 -9.21 13.88 1.66
CA HIS A 60 -10.16 12.86 1.26
C HIS A 60 -10.52 11.87 2.39
N PRO A 61 -11.09 12.34 3.52
CA PRO A 61 -11.41 11.48 4.67
C PRO A 61 -12.55 10.48 4.39
N ASP A 62 -13.35 10.72 3.35
CA ASP A 62 -14.43 9.86 2.89
C ASP A 62 -13.93 8.57 2.21
N CYS A 63 -12.68 8.54 1.74
CA CYS A 63 -12.10 7.41 1.02
C CYS A 63 -11.70 6.21 1.89
N ALA A 64 -11.80 6.33 3.23
CA ALA A 64 -11.52 5.28 4.20
C ALA A 64 -10.16 4.57 4.00
N PHE A 65 -9.10 5.34 3.73
CA PHE A 65 -7.75 4.80 3.58
C PHE A 65 -7.30 4.07 4.86
N THR A 66 -6.75 2.87 4.68
CA THR A 66 -6.19 2.06 5.76
C THR A 66 -4.88 2.65 6.28
N ALA A 67 -4.52 2.36 7.53
CA ALA A 67 -3.24 2.80 8.09
C ALA A 67 -2.03 2.34 7.26
N ALA A 68 -2.11 1.19 6.60
CA ALA A 68 -1.07 0.69 5.70
C ALA A 68 -0.95 1.54 4.43
N GLU A 69 -2.08 1.95 3.83
CA GLU A 69 -2.11 2.86 2.69
C GLU A 69 -1.57 4.23 3.06
N VAL A 70 -1.96 4.80 4.21
CA VAL A 70 -1.43 6.09 4.68
C VAL A 70 0.07 6.00 4.98
N PHE A 71 0.54 4.90 5.58
CA PHE A 71 1.96 4.69 5.84
C PHE A 71 2.76 4.59 4.54
N ARG A 72 2.25 3.82 3.57
CA ARG A 72 2.84 3.70 2.23
C ARG A 72 2.81 5.03 1.48
N ALA A 73 1.73 5.81 1.61
CA ALA A 73 1.62 7.14 1.02
C ALA A 73 2.77 8.05 1.46
N ALA A 74 3.14 7.98 2.75
CA ALA A 74 4.24 8.74 3.33
C ALA A 74 5.61 8.16 2.99
N PHE A 75 5.80 6.85 3.15
CA PHE A 75 7.13 6.22 3.19
C PHE A 75 7.44 5.27 2.03
N GLY A 76 6.53 5.08 1.08
CA GLY A 76 6.65 4.13 -0.02
C GLY A 76 6.57 2.68 0.47
N ASP A 77 7.46 1.82 -0.02
CA ASP A 77 7.46 0.38 0.29
C ASP A 77 8.01 0.02 1.68
N ARG A 78 8.39 1.02 2.47
CA ARG A 78 8.98 0.80 3.79
C ARG A 78 8.05 -0.06 4.65
N PRO A 79 8.56 -1.09 5.34
CA PRO A 79 7.73 -1.89 6.22
C PRO A 79 7.20 -1.05 7.38
N MET A 80 5.89 -1.15 7.64
CA MET A 80 5.27 -0.50 8.77
C MET A 80 5.88 -1.04 10.07
N PRO A 81 6.40 -0.19 10.97
CA PRO A 81 6.96 -0.67 12.23
C PRO A 81 5.84 -1.32 13.05
N VAL A 82 6.00 -2.61 13.31
CA VAL A 82 5.13 -3.35 14.23
C VAL A 82 5.36 -2.75 15.62
N GLN A 83 4.35 -2.10 16.20
CA GLN A 83 4.48 -1.56 17.55
C GLN A 83 4.55 -2.70 18.56
N THR A 84 5.74 -3.22 18.84
CA THR A 84 5.94 -4.30 19.82
C THR A 84 6.00 -3.81 21.27
N HIS A 85 6.11 -2.50 21.53
CA HIS A 85 6.28 -1.99 22.90
C HIS A 85 5.44 -0.74 23.17
N ARG A 86 4.17 -0.96 23.55
CA ARG A 86 3.36 0.05 24.26
C ARG A 86 3.07 -0.33 25.72
N ARG A 87 3.67 -1.41 26.25
CA ARG A 87 3.37 -1.92 27.60
C ARG A 87 4.35 -1.51 28.70
N ASP A 88 5.57 -1.06 28.40
CA ASP A 88 6.63 -0.98 29.44
C ASP A 88 6.87 0.41 30.06
N ARG A 89 5.91 1.34 29.99
CA ARG A 89 6.06 2.69 30.60
C ARG A 89 5.16 2.94 31.82
N ARG A 90 4.58 1.90 32.42
CA ARG A 90 3.71 2.07 33.60
C ARG A 90 4.28 1.55 34.92
N ASP A 91 5.47 0.93 34.93
CA ASP A 91 6.04 0.28 36.13
C ASP A 91 7.25 1.01 36.74
N ARG A 92 7.27 2.35 36.75
CA ARG A 92 8.29 3.11 37.50
C ARG A 92 7.65 4.33 38.14
N ASN A 93 6.90 4.14 39.22
CA ASN A 93 6.47 5.25 40.09
C ASN A 93 5.95 4.78 41.45
N ASP A 94 6.62 3.85 42.14
CA ASP A 94 6.20 3.43 43.48
C ASP A 94 7.34 2.94 44.38
N ASP A 95 8.54 3.51 44.24
CA ASP A 95 9.61 3.35 45.25
C ASP A 95 10.31 4.69 45.36
N ASP A 96 9.83 5.54 46.27
CA ASP A 96 10.60 6.53 47.04
C ASP A 96 9.60 7.30 47.93
N ASP A 97 9.46 6.91 49.19
CA ASP A 97 9.74 7.82 50.32
C ASP A 97 9.52 7.08 51.66
N ASP A 98 10.65 6.86 52.35
CA ASP A 98 10.81 6.59 53.78
C ASP A 98 10.24 7.74 54.65
N ASP A 99 9.40 7.42 55.65
CA ASP A 99 9.41 8.02 57.02
C ASP A 99 8.60 7.14 58.02
#